data_AF-A0A179EQQ5-F1
#
_entry.id   AF-A0A179EQQ5-F1
#
_cell.length_a   1.000
_cell.length_b   1.000
_cell.length_c   1.000
_cell.angle_alpha   90.00
_cell.angle_beta   90.00
_cell.angle_gamma   90.00
#
_symmetry.space_group_name_H-M   'P 1'
#
loop_
_entity.id
_entity.type
_entity.pdbx_description
1 polymer ?
#
loop_
_entity_poly.entity_id
_entity_poly.type
_entity_poly.pdbx_seq_one_letter_code
_entity_poly.pdbx_strand_id
1 'polypeptide(L)'
;MKHTKLATTVVTLAAAGMFLTACGSDSDKGTAASSSSTASTTEVVSGASVSDKASDLEKALGADGNWIVATTADVTFDNDVTVAGEFHDKGEASNDIYRKFALYAQDDKHTVTDEYTVTVPTLIVESENFNIVHGTVKGNIEVKANGFVLNGAKVDGNITFEKQEYKDSAVLDEDGASVTGDVTVAE
;
A
#
# COMPACT_ATOMS: atom_id res chain seq x y z
N MET A 1 -45.36 25.90 25.27
CA MET A 1 -45.99 25.38 26.50
C MET A 1 -45.11 24.22 26.97
N LYS A 2 -44.36 24.40 28.08
CA LYS A 2 -44.71 23.87 29.42
C LYS A 2 -44.66 22.33 29.46
N HIS A 3 -43.92 21.60 30.28
CA HIS A 3 -42.84 21.79 31.26
C HIS A 3 -42.30 20.37 31.62
N THR A 4 -41.26 20.30 32.47
CA THR A 4 -41.13 19.32 33.59
C THR A 4 -40.43 17.99 33.23
N LYS A 5 -39.37 17.51 33.92
CA LYS A 5 -39.02 17.59 35.35
C LYS A 5 -37.52 17.33 35.60
N LEU A 6 -36.93 18.09 36.53
CA LEU A 6 -35.71 17.75 37.27
C LEU A 6 -35.95 16.55 38.21
N ALA A 7 -34.89 15.78 38.48
CA ALA A 7 -34.68 15.13 39.77
C ALA A 7 -33.18 15.06 40.08
N THR A 8 -32.85 15.35 41.33
CA THR A 8 -31.55 15.79 41.86
C THR A 8 -31.01 14.77 42.87
N THR A 9 -29.69 14.65 42.96
CA THR A 9 -28.86 14.23 44.14
C THR A 9 -28.95 12.75 44.58
N VAL A 10 -27.86 12.10 44.99
CA VAL A 10 -27.07 12.39 46.21
C VAL A 10 -25.59 11.98 46.06
N VAL A 11 -24.74 12.85 46.64
CA VAL A 11 -23.30 12.74 46.89
C VAL A 11 -23.01 11.76 48.04
N THR A 12 -21.95 10.97 47.92
CA THR A 12 -21.20 10.50 49.10
C THR A 12 -19.70 10.52 48.87
N LEU A 13 -19.03 10.93 49.94
CA LEU A 13 -17.69 11.47 50.08
C LEU A 13 -16.75 10.43 50.73
N ALA A 14 -15.43 10.70 50.68
CA ALA A 14 -14.32 10.12 51.48
C ALA A 14 -13.50 9.02 50.74
N ALA A 15 -12.16 8.97 50.79
CA ALA A 15 -11.17 9.69 51.60
C ALA A 15 -9.81 9.76 50.87
N ALA A 16 -9.01 10.74 51.28
CA ALA A 16 -7.66 11.04 50.79
C ALA A 16 -6.59 10.03 51.26
N GLY A 17 -5.52 9.92 50.47
CA GLY A 17 -4.24 9.32 50.87
C GLY A 17 -3.09 9.97 50.09
N MET A 18 -2.51 11.03 50.65
CA MET A 18 -1.25 11.62 50.20
C MET A 18 -0.09 10.85 50.84
N PHE A 19 0.83 10.35 50.03
CA PHE A 19 2.19 10.02 50.48
C PHE A 19 3.18 10.93 49.73
N LEU A 20 3.96 11.65 50.52
CA LEU A 20 5.09 12.49 50.12
C LEU A 20 6.40 11.77 50.43
N THR A 21 7.44 12.18 49.70
CA THR A 21 8.90 11.99 49.96
C THR A 21 9.52 10.73 49.33
N ALA A 22 10.70 10.74 48.72
CA ALA A 22 11.81 11.70 48.73
C ALA A 22 12.65 11.59 47.44
N CYS A 23 13.26 12.70 47.04
CA CYS A 23 14.33 12.77 46.05
C CYS A 23 15.68 12.47 46.73
N GLY A 24 16.54 11.67 46.09
CA GLY A 24 17.94 11.48 46.43
C GLY A 24 18.75 11.31 45.15
N SER A 25 19.67 12.24 44.91
CA SER A 25 20.55 12.38 43.73
C SER A 25 21.84 11.56 43.90
N ASP A 26 22.37 10.96 42.81
CA ASP A 26 23.67 11.32 42.20
C ASP A 26 24.01 10.43 40.97
N SER A 27 24.39 11.11 39.87
CA SER A 27 25.31 10.75 38.76
C SER A 27 25.22 9.39 38.02
N ASP A 28 24.87 9.41 36.72
CA ASP A 28 25.88 9.44 35.63
C ASP A 28 25.25 9.68 34.24
N LYS A 29 26.12 10.11 33.33
CA LYS A 29 25.94 10.74 32.02
C LYS A 29 25.49 9.76 30.93
N GLY A 30 24.62 10.19 30.01
CA GLY A 30 24.38 9.45 28.77
C GLY A 30 23.37 10.12 27.84
N THR A 31 23.88 10.90 26.89
CA THR A 31 23.11 11.42 25.75
C THR A 31 22.59 10.29 24.87
N ALA A 32 21.33 10.36 24.44
CA ALA A 32 20.89 9.80 23.17
C ALA A 32 19.53 10.41 22.80
N ALA A 33 19.53 11.23 21.75
CA ALA A 33 18.36 11.43 20.94
C ALA A 33 17.81 10.05 20.54
N SER A 34 16.53 9.80 20.79
CA SER A 34 15.82 8.69 20.17
C SER A 34 14.64 9.28 19.44
N SER A 35 14.81 9.29 18.12
CA SER A 35 13.80 9.47 17.10
C SER A 35 12.48 8.85 17.54
N SER A 36 11.45 9.67 17.53
CA SER A 36 10.08 9.20 17.47
C SER A 36 9.93 8.44 16.16
N SER A 37 10.19 7.13 16.20
CA SER A 37 9.77 6.20 15.16
C SER A 37 8.25 6.27 15.11
N THR A 38 7.73 6.96 14.11
CA THR A 38 6.33 6.85 13.67
C THR A 38 6.07 5.38 13.44
N ALA A 39 5.36 4.74 14.36
CA ALA A 39 4.82 3.43 14.15
C ALA A 39 3.68 3.58 13.17
N SER A 40 3.95 3.36 11.89
CA SER A 40 2.91 3.13 10.88
C SER A 40 2.22 1.83 11.26
N THR A 41 0.94 1.92 11.62
CA THR A 41 0.09 0.78 11.91
C THR A 41 -0.25 0.08 10.60
N THR A 42 0.58 -0.90 10.22
CA THR A 42 0.30 -1.74 9.05
C THR A 42 -0.83 -2.71 9.42
N GLU A 43 -2.05 -2.42 8.98
CA GLU A 43 -3.16 -3.37 8.91
C GLU A 43 -2.68 -4.62 8.14
N VAL A 44 -2.65 -5.78 8.82
CA VAL A 44 -2.21 -7.05 8.21
C VAL A 44 -3.36 -7.61 7.40
N VAL A 45 -3.30 -7.47 6.08
CA VAL A 45 -4.21 -8.18 5.18
C VAL A 45 -3.74 -9.62 5.03
N SER A 46 -4.60 -10.57 5.39
CA SER A 46 -4.36 -12.00 5.17
C SER A 46 -4.06 -12.27 3.69
N GLY A 47 -2.94 -12.95 3.43
CA GLY A 47 -2.49 -13.26 2.08
C GLY A 47 -1.84 -12.09 1.33
N ALA A 48 -1.45 -11.01 2.01
CA ALA A 48 -0.61 -9.96 1.43
C ALA A 48 0.89 -10.29 1.57
N SER A 49 1.66 -10.04 0.52
CA SER A 49 3.12 -9.99 0.56
C SER A 49 3.59 -8.55 0.72
N VAL A 50 4.23 -8.20 1.84
CA VAL A 50 4.72 -6.85 2.13
C VAL A 50 6.23 -6.89 2.36
N SER A 51 7.02 -6.14 1.60
CA SER A 51 8.48 -6.11 1.74
C SER A 51 9.13 -4.82 1.23
N ASP A 52 10.31 -4.51 1.75
CA ASP A 52 11.23 -3.47 1.27
C ASP A 52 12.33 -4.03 0.35
N LYS A 53 12.32 -5.34 0.05
CA LYS A 53 13.38 -6.00 -0.74
C LYS A 53 12.88 -6.38 -2.12
N ALA A 54 13.64 -5.98 -3.15
CA ALA A 54 13.38 -6.35 -4.53
C ALA A 54 13.18 -7.86 -4.72
N SER A 55 14.08 -8.70 -4.18
CA SER A 55 13.99 -10.16 -4.34
C SER A 55 12.74 -10.80 -3.75
N ASP A 56 12.15 -10.19 -2.71
CA ASP A 56 10.93 -10.70 -2.08
C ASP A 56 9.71 -10.27 -2.89
N LEU A 57 9.71 -9.03 -3.37
CA LEU A 57 8.66 -8.48 -4.23
C LEU A 57 8.63 -9.19 -5.60
N GLU A 58 9.78 -9.46 -6.21
CA GLU A 58 9.88 -10.21 -7.47
C GLU A 58 9.22 -11.58 -7.35
N LYS A 59 9.53 -12.32 -6.27
CA LYS A 59 8.88 -13.61 -5.98
C LYS A 59 7.38 -13.47 -5.75
N ALA A 60 6.97 -12.44 -5.01
CA ALA A 60 5.57 -12.19 -4.69
C ALA A 60 4.72 -11.76 -5.91
N LEU A 61 5.34 -11.13 -6.91
CA LEU A 61 4.73 -10.76 -8.20
C LEU A 61 4.67 -11.96 -9.17
N GLY A 62 5.49 -12.99 -8.96
CA GLY A 62 5.45 -14.22 -9.74
C GLY A 62 4.17 -15.07 -9.55
N ALA A 63 4.09 -16.17 -10.31
CA ALA A 63 2.94 -17.08 -10.39
C ALA A 63 2.52 -17.71 -9.05
N ASP A 64 3.49 -18.01 -8.18
CA ASP A 64 3.26 -18.59 -6.85
C ASP A 64 3.14 -17.52 -5.75
N GLY A 65 2.87 -16.29 -6.16
CA GLY A 65 2.81 -15.11 -5.30
C GLY A 65 1.51 -14.98 -4.51
N ASN A 66 1.08 -13.72 -4.33
CA ASN A 66 -0.11 -13.38 -3.56
C ASN A 66 -0.99 -12.37 -4.32
N TRP A 67 -2.26 -12.30 -3.90
CA TRP A 67 -3.26 -11.39 -4.48
C TRP A 67 -2.99 -9.91 -4.17
N ILE A 68 -2.32 -9.62 -3.05
CA ILE A 68 -1.72 -8.32 -2.75
C ILE A 68 -0.21 -8.46 -2.64
N VAL A 69 0.49 -7.58 -3.35
CA VAL A 69 1.91 -7.28 -3.13
C VAL A 69 2.01 -5.81 -2.73
N ALA A 70 2.81 -5.47 -1.73
CA ALA A 70 3.01 -4.10 -1.29
C ALA A 70 4.48 -3.83 -1.00
N THR A 71 4.95 -2.66 -1.40
CA THR A 71 6.25 -2.18 -0.96
C THR A 71 6.11 -1.17 0.17
N THR A 72 7.11 -1.14 1.06
CA THR A 72 7.19 -0.21 2.20
C THR A 72 8.31 0.82 2.05
N ALA A 73 8.97 0.86 0.89
CA ALA A 73 10.06 1.78 0.56
C ALA A 73 10.20 1.88 -0.96
N ASP A 74 11.06 2.80 -1.42
CA ASP A 74 11.50 2.79 -2.82
C ASP A 74 12.30 1.51 -3.11
N VAL A 75 12.05 0.91 -4.28
CA VAL A 75 12.68 -0.36 -4.69
C VAL A 75 13.22 -0.23 -6.11
N THR A 76 14.38 -0.83 -6.35
CA THR A 76 14.96 -0.96 -7.69
C THR A 76 15.15 -2.43 -8.04
N PHE A 77 14.69 -2.82 -9.23
CA PHE A 77 14.96 -4.11 -9.84
C PHE A 77 16.01 -3.93 -10.94
N ASP A 78 17.03 -4.79 -10.95
CA ASP A 78 18.11 -4.73 -11.95
C ASP A 78 17.72 -5.40 -13.28
N ASN A 79 16.67 -6.22 -13.27
CA ASN A 79 16.18 -6.97 -14.43
C ASN A 79 14.68 -6.71 -14.62
N ASP A 80 14.16 -7.13 -15.78
CA ASP A 80 12.72 -7.16 -16.02
C ASP A 80 12.01 -8.03 -14.97
N VAL A 81 10.81 -7.62 -14.57
CA VAL A 81 9.98 -8.31 -13.58
C VAL A 81 8.68 -8.75 -14.22
N THR A 82 8.39 -10.06 -14.16
CA THR A 82 7.12 -10.60 -14.64
C THR A 82 6.10 -10.70 -13.50
N VAL A 83 4.92 -10.12 -13.72
CA VAL A 83 3.74 -10.24 -12.88
C VAL A 83 2.84 -11.34 -13.46
N ALA A 84 2.83 -12.51 -12.83
CA ALA A 84 2.15 -13.70 -13.37
C ALA A 84 1.30 -14.42 -12.34
N GLY A 85 0.30 -15.18 -12.78
CA GLY A 85 -0.61 -15.94 -11.93
C GLY A 85 -2.02 -15.35 -11.88
N GLU A 86 -2.97 -16.19 -11.49
CA GLU A 86 -4.38 -15.83 -11.32
C GLU A 86 -4.70 -15.80 -9.83
N PHE A 87 -5.18 -14.66 -9.35
CA PHE A 87 -5.52 -14.43 -7.95
C PHE A 87 -6.92 -13.84 -7.86
N HIS A 88 -7.56 -14.04 -6.72
CA HIS A 88 -8.92 -13.57 -6.48
C HIS A 88 -8.94 -12.59 -5.31
N ASP A 89 -9.91 -11.67 -5.31
CA ASP A 89 -10.09 -10.72 -4.21
C ASP A 89 -10.14 -11.45 -2.86
N LYS A 90 -9.41 -10.94 -1.87
CA LYS A 90 -9.25 -11.55 -0.53
C LYS A 90 -8.60 -12.94 -0.52
N GLY A 91 -8.03 -13.39 -1.64
CA GLY A 91 -7.45 -14.73 -1.79
C GLY A 91 -8.50 -15.85 -1.83
N GLU A 92 -9.77 -15.53 -2.08
CA GLU A 92 -10.87 -16.50 -2.06
C GLU A 92 -11.31 -16.82 -3.49
N ALA A 93 -11.20 -18.09 -3.89
CA ALA A 93 -11.51 -18.53 -5.27
C ALA A 93 -12.95 -18.29 -5.73
N SER A 94 -13.88 -18.00 -4.80
CA SER A 94 -15.26 -17.63 -5.13
C SER A 94 -15.44 -16.17 -5.54
N ASN A 95 -14.43 -15.33 -5.33
CA ASN A 95 -14.47 -13.91 -5.64
C ASN A 95 -13.94 -13.64 -7.05
N ASP A 96 -14.10 -12.41 -7.51
CA ASP A 96 -13.60 -11.99 -8.82
C ASP A 96 -12.07 -12.05 -8.90
N ILE A 97 -11.54 -12.29 -10.10
CA ILE A 97 -10.11 -12.23 -10.39
C ILE A 97 -9.63 -10.82 -10.10
N TYR A 98 -8.64 -10.69 -9.22
CA TYR A 98 -8.09 -9.42 -8.79
C TYR A 98 -6.67 -9.59 -8.28
N ARG A 99 -5.79 -8.66 -8.65
CA ARG A 99 -4.43 -8.58 -8.09
C ARG A 99 -3.99 -7.14 -7.90
N LYS A 100 -3.43 -6.83 -6.74
CA LYS A 100 -2.99 -5.48 -6.38
C LYS A 100 -1.47 -5.42 -6.20
N PHE A 101 -0.86 -4.36 -6.72
CA PHE A 101 0.47 -3.91 -6.32
C PHE A 101 0.38 -2.52 -5.68
N ALA A 102 0.53 -2.48 -4.36
CA ALA A 102 0.42 -1.26 -3.56
C ALA A 102 1.79 -0.59 -3.42
N LEU A 103 1.90 0.65 -3.91
CA LEU A 103 3.12 1.46 -3.81
C LEU A 103 2.95 2.61 -2.81
N TYR A 104 2.27 2.34 -1.70
CA TYR A 104 1.94 3.36 -0.71
C TYR A 104 1.78 2.78 0.69
N ALA A 105 1.91 3.64 1.69
CA ALA A 105 1.50 3.39 3.06
C ALA A 105 0.23 4.17 3.39
N GLN A 106 -0.54 3.68 4.35
CA GLN A 106 -1.75 4.33 4.83
C GLN A 106 -1.87 4.22 6.35
N ASP A 107 -2.67 5.10 6.94
CA ASP A 107 -3.07 5.02 8.34
C ASP A 107 -4.31 4.15 8.58
N ASP A 108 -4.71 4.00 9.85
CA ASP A 108 -5.90 3.24 10.27
C ASP A 108 -7.24 3.79 9.69
N LYS A 109 -7.21 4.98 9.08
CA LYS A 109 -8.37 5.61 8.45
C LYS A 109 -8.33 5.48 6.93
N HIS A 110 -7.41 4.67 6.39
CA HIS A 110 -7.17 4.49 4.96
C HIS A 110 -6.76 5.79 4.24
N THR A 111 -6.13 6.71 4.97
CA THR A 111 -5.51 7.89 4.35
C THR A 111 -4.11 7.52 3.90
N VAL A 112 -3.78 7.77 2.62
CA VAL A 112 -2.41 7.61 2.13
C VAL A 112 -1.48 8.53 2.91
N THR A 113 -0.45 7.96 3.53
CA THR A 113 0.54 8.69 4.33
C THR A 113 1.87 8.84 3.60
N ASP A 114 2.23 7.86 2.77
CA ASP A 114 3.46 7.84 1.99
C ASP A 114 3.21 7.15 0.65
N GLU A 115 4.01 7.50 -0.36
CA GLU A 115 4.02 6.88 -1.68
C GLU A 115 5.46 6.49 -2.04
N TYR A 116 5.62 5.38 -2.76
CA TYR A 116 6.91 4.77 -3.07
C TYR A 116 7.15 4.67 -4.58
N THR A 117 8.42 4.64 -4.94
CA THR A 117 8.88 4.49 -6.32
C THR A 117 9.44 3.09 -6.55
N VAL A 118 8.92 2.40 -7.56
CA VAL A 118 9.51 1.18 -8.12
C VAL A 118 10.27 1.55 -9.39
N THR A 119 11.57 1.30 -9.40
CA THR A 119 12.41 1.43 -10.60
C THR A 119 12.66 0.05 -11.19
N VAL A 120 12.37 -0.14 -12.47
CA VAL A 120 12.49 -1.43 -13.17
C VAL A 120 12.78 -1.16 -14.65
N PRO A 121 13.54 -1.99 -15.37
CA PRO A 121 13.70 -1.80 -16.82
C PRO A 121 12.36 -2.00 -17.54
N THR A 122 11.71 -3.16 -17.35
CA THR A 122 10.35 -3.45 -17.82
C THR A 122 9.57 -4.28 -16.79
N LEU A 123 8.33 -3.86 -16.50
CA LEU A 123 7.34 -4.65 -15.78
C LEU A 123 6.44 -5.37 -16.79
N ILE A 124 6.50 -6.70 -16.84
CA ILE A 124 5.74 -7.53 -17.79
C ILE A 124 4.48 -8.05 -17.08
N VAL A 125 3.31 -7.59 -17.48
CA VAL A 125 2.03 -7.88 -16.82
C VAL A 125 1.30 -8.99 -17.55
N GLU A 126 1.28 -10.18 -16.95
CA GLU A 126 0.57 -11.37 -17.44
C GLU A 126 -0.62 -11.77 -16.57
N SER A 127 -0.77 -11.18 -15.38
CA SER A 127 -1.96 -11.35 -14.52
C SER A 127 -3.13 -10.50 -15.00
N GLU A 128 -4.31 -11.11 -15.18
CA GLU A 128 -5.56 -10.38 -15.40
C GLU A 128 -5.93 -9.50 -14.19
N ASN A 129 -6.60 -8.37 -14.48
CA ASN A 129 -7.07 -7.42 -13.47
C ASN A 129 -5.98 -6.92 -12.52
N PHE A 130 -4.73 -6.84 -12.99
CA PHE A 130 -3.62 -6.33 -12.22
C PHE A 130 -3.76 -4.81 -12.04
N ASN A 131 -3.81 -4.38 -10.79
CA ASN A 131 -4.05 -3.01 -10.37
C ASN A 131 -2.84 -2.45 -9.61
N ILE A 132 -2.17 -1.46 -10.19
CA ILE A 132 -1.09 -0.71 -9.54
C ILE A 132 -1.71 0.50 -8.86
N VAL A 133 -1.52 0.58 -7.54
CA VAL A 133 -2.21 1.56 -6.69
C VAL A 133 -1.21 2.52 -6.05
N HIS A 134 -1.40 3.82 -6.31
CA HIS A 134 -0.55 4.95 -5.89
C HIS A 134 0.93 4.80 -6.32
N GLY A 135 1.77 5.72 -5.85
CA GLY A 135 3.23 5.67 -6.08
C GLY A 135 3.63 5.88 -7.53
N THR A 136 4.87 5.52 -7.84
CA THR A 136 5.45 5.72 -9.17
C THR A 136 6.18 4.47 -9.66
N VAL A 137 5.92 4.06 -10.90
CA VAL A 137 6.74 3.10 -11.64
C VAL A 137 7.66 3.89 -12.58
N LYS A 138 8.97 3.77 -12.38
CA LYS A 138 10.01 4.28 -13.29
C LYS A 138 10.54 3.12 -14.12
N GLY A 139 10.09 3.04 -15.36
CA GLY A 139 10.29 1.85 -16.18
C GLY A 139 9.19 1.69 -17.21
N ASN A 140 9.44 0.83 -18.20
CA ASN A 140 8.41 0.48 -19.16
C ASN A 140 7.45 -0.55 -18.57
N ILE A 141 6.23 -0.59 -19.09
CA ILE A 141 5.24 -1.62 -18.75
C ILE A 141 4.83 -2.31 -20.06
N GLU A 142 4.97 -3.63 -20.09
CA GLU A 142 4.45 -4.47 -21.17
C GLU A 142 3.21 -5.21 -20.67
N VAL A 143 2.05 -5.00 -21.28
CA VAL A 143 0.78 -5.57 -20.83
C VAL A 143 0.31 -6.68 -21.76
N LYS A 144 0.16 -7.88 -21.19
CA LYS A 144 -0.18 -9.15 -21.87
C LYS A 144 -1.48 -9.79 -21.36
N ALA A 145 -2.27 -9.05 -20.57
CA ALA A 145 -3.49 -9.53 -19.97
C ALA A 145 -4.59 -8.45 -19.96
N ASN A 146 -5.84 -8.87 -19.81
CA ASN A 146 -6.99 -7.97 -19.75
C ASN A 146 -7.10 -7.25 -18.41
N GLY A 147 -7.76 -6.10 -18.42
CA GLY A 147 -8.18 -5.41 -17.20
C GLY A 147 -7.05 -4.77 -16.41
N PHE A 148 -5.94 -4.42 -17.04
CA PHE A 148 -4.86 -3.69 -16.38
C PHE A 148 -5.33 -2.32 -15.87
N VAL A 149 -5.04 -1.99 -14.61
CA VAL A 149 -5.48 -0.75 -13.97
C VAL A 149 -4.31 0.02 -13.38
N LEU A 150 -4.27 1.33 -13.64
CA LEU A 150 -3.54 2.31 -12.86
C LEU A 150 -4.53 3.12 -12.03
N ASN A 151 -4.46 2.99 -10.70
CA ASN A 151 -5.28 3.74 -9.76
C ASN A 151 -4.36 4.66 -8.93
N GLY A 152 -4.42 5.98 -9.16
CA GLY A 152 -3.56 6.96 -8.50
C GLY A 152 -2.06 6.84 -8.80
N ALA A 153 -1.64 5.80 -9.52
CA ALA A 153 -0.25 5.50 -9.83
C ALA A 153 0.28 6.33 -11.00
N LYS A 154 1.58 6.62 -10.96
CA LYS A 154 2.29 7.34 -12.04
C LYS A 154 3.24 6.41 -12.76
N VAL A 155 3.29 6.49 -14.09
CA VAL A 155 4.24 5.76 -14.92
C VAL A 155 5.18 6.75 -15.60
N ASP A 156 6.46 6.67 -15.22
CA ASP A 156 7.59 7.34 -15.83
C ASP A 156 8.29 6.37 -16.79
N GLY A 157 7.66 6.20 -17.95
CA GLY A 157 8.01 5.22 -18.97
C GLY A 157 6.88 4.97 -19.96
N ASN A 158 7.11 4.08 -20.91
CA ASN A 158 6.12 3.72 -21.93
C ASN A 158 5.24 2.56 -21.47
N ILE A 159 4.01 2.50 -21.95
CA ILE A 159 3.13 1.33 -21.83
C ILE A 159 2.89 0.73 -23.21
N THR A 160 3.29 -0.52 -23.38
CA THR A 160 3.04 -1.28 -24.61
C THR A 160 2.09 -2.43 -24.32
N PHE A 161 0.93 -2.42 -24.97
CA PHE A 161 -0.01 -3.53 -24.94
C PHE A 161 0.35 -4.52 -26.05
N GLU A 162 0.47 -5.81 -25.73
CA GLU A 162 0.74 -6.84 -26.73
C GLU A 162 -0.39 -6.96 -27.76
N LYS A 163 -1.63 -6.63 -27.36
CA LYS A 163 -2.81 -6.67 -28.23
C LYS A 163 -3.76 -5.51 -27.95
N GLN A 164 -4.56 -5.17 -28.96
CA GLN A 164 -5.60 -4.14 -28.84
C GLN A 164 -6.65 -4.50 -27.77
N GLU A 165 -7.00 -5.79 -27.62
CA GLU A 165 -7.95 -6.24 -26.59
C GLU A 165 -7.50 -5.91 -25.15
N TYR A 166 -6.20 -5.99 -24.88
CA TYR A 166 -5.64 -5.65 -23.57
C TYR A 166 -5.66 -4.14 -23.33
N LYS A 167 -5.45 -3.35 -24.38
CA LYS A 167 -5.56 -1.88 -24.31
C LYS A 167 -7.00 -1.43 -24.09
N ASP A 168 -7.94 -2.03 -24.82
CA ASP A 168 -9.36 -1.67 -24.76
C ASP A 168 -10.00 -1.98 -23.40
N SER A 169 -9.47 -2.98 -22.68
CA SER A 169 -9.93 -3.35 -21.33
C SER A 169 -9.20 -2.62 -20.21
N ALA A 170 -8.16 -1.84 -20.49
CA ALA A 170 -7.35 -1.18 -19.47
C ALA A 170 -7.95 0.14 -18.99
N VAL A 171 -7.68 0.49 -17.73
CA VAL A 171 -8.03 1.78 -17.12
C VAL A 171 -6.75 2.45 -16.66
N LEU A 172 -6.38 3.59 -17.27
CA LEU A 172 -5.06 4.22 -17.07
C LEU A 172 -5.12 5.58 -16.35
N ASP A 173 -6.31 6.04 -15.97
CA ASP A 173 -6.58 7.37 -15.40
C ASP A 173 -7.41 7.35 -14.11
N GLU A 174 -7.58 6.16 -13.51
CA GLU A 174 -8.32 6.02 -12.25
C GLU A 174 -7.62 6.78 -11.12
N ASP A 175 -8.40 7.48 -10.29
CA ASP A 175 -7.93 8.26 -9.15
C ASP A 175 -6.74 9.21 -9.43
N GLY A 176 -6.69 9.76 -10.65
CA GLY A 176 -5.65 10.71 -11.06
C GLY A 176 -4.33 10.05 -11.46
N ALA A 177 -4.36 8.77 -11.83
CA ALA A 177 -3.25 8.09 -12.47
C ALA A 177 -2.80 8.80 -13.76
N SER A 178 -1.52 8.63 -14.11
CA SER A 178 -0.93 9.32 -15.26
C SER A 178 0.25 8.57 -15.84
N VAL A 179 0.39 8.62 -17.17
CA VAL A 179 1.53 8.08 -17.92
C VAL A 179 2.26 9.23 -18.62
N THR A 180 3.58 9.28 -18.49
CA THR A 180 4.40 10.34 -19.11
C THR A 180 4.99 9.94 -20.45
N GLY A 181 5.18 8.64 -20.70
CA GLY A 181 5.63 8.10 -21.98
C GLY A 181 4.47 7.76 -22.93
N ASP A 182 4.81 7.03 -23.99
CA ASP A 182 3.85 6.64 -25.02
C ASP A 182 3.00 5.44 -24.57
N VAL A 183 1.75 5.40 -25.06
CA VAL A 183 0.81 4.29 -24.84
C VAL A 183 0.44 3.63 -26.16
N THR A 184 1.13 2.54 -26.50
CA THR A 184 1.07 1.89 -27.81
C THR A 184 0.54 0.46 -27.75
N VAL A 185 0.14 -0.07 -28.90
CA VAL A 185 -0.08 -1.50 -29.11
C VAL A 185 1.08 -2.02 -29.96
N ALA A 186 1.63 -3.19 -29.63
CA ALA A 186 2.69 -3.81 -30.41
C ALA A 186 2.22 -4.04 -31.87
N GLU A 187 3.11 -3.79 -32.83
CA GLU A 187 2.85 -3.97 -34.28
C GLU A 187 2.86 -5.43 -34.73
#